data_AF-A0A4S3JFK2-F1
#
_entry.id   AF-A0A4S3JFK2-F1
#
_cell.length_a   1.000
_cell.length_b   1.000
_cell.length_c   1.000
_cell.angle_alpha   90.00
_cell.angle_beta   90.00
_cell.angle_gamma   90.00
#
_symmetry.space_group_name_H-M   'P 1'
#
loop_
_entity.id
_entity.type
_entity.pdbx_description
1 polymer ?
#
loop_
_entity_poly.entity_id
_entity_poly.type
_entity_poly.pdbx_seq_one_letter_code
_entity_poly.pdbx_strand_id
1 'polypeptide(L)'
;SVVLAKPVIPAMAQECHFPRHNFIATRQSELDFLSQNCTTLVGNLLIGANFSGPLRLPHITNITGNIRADEENPEATTEMSSIEMPDLEYLGGSMSLVETPRVRNVSMPRLVSLTSLSLAQPEDSVVDFSSLRNVNYSMSSIKVLTRP
;
A
#
# COMPACT_ATOMS: atom_id res chain seq x y z
N SER A 1 -42.18 -16.12 17.75
CA SER A 1 -40.82 -16.15 17.20
C SER A 1 -40.38 -14.73 16.93
N VAL A 2 -39.38 -14.23 17.66
CA VAL A 2 -38.82 -12.89 17.44
C VAL A 2 -37.70 -13.04 16.41
N VAL A 3 -37.85 -12.41 15.24
CA VAL A 3 -36.81 -12.33 14.22
C VAL A 3 -35.82 -11.27 14.67
N LEU A 4 -34.61 -11.66 15.07
CA LEU A 4 -33.51 -10.69 15.27
C LEU A 4 -33.06 -10.19 13.90
N ALA A 5 -33.43 -8.95 13.57
CA ALA A 5 -32.79 -8.23 12.48
C ALA A 5 -31.31 -8.01 12.85
N LYS A 6 -30.40 -8.52 12.02
CA LYS A 6 -28.97 -8.21 12.13
C LYS A 6 -28.79 -6.70 11.92
N PRO A 7 -28.11 -5.98 12.82
CA PRO A 7 -27.80 -4.57 12.58
C PRO A 7 -26.87 -4.48 11.37
N VAL A 8 -27.33 -3.82 10.31
CA VAL A 8 -26.48 -3.36 9.22
C VAL A 8 -25.80 -2.10 9.74
N ILE A 9 -24.59 -2.27 10.29
CA ILE A 9 -23.77 -1.14 10.70
C ILE A 9 -23.15 -0.56 9.41
N PRO A 10 -23.47 0.68 9.01
CA PRO A 10 -22.79 1.30 7.89
C PRO A 10 -21.29 1.36 8.21
N ALA A 11 -20.44 0.94 7.26
CA ALA A 11 -19.00 1.05 7.39
C ALA A 11 -18.63 2.53 7.52
N MET A 12 -18.50 3.02 8.75
CA MET A 12 -17.82 4.28 8.99
C MET A 12 -16.35 4.04 8.67
N ALA A 13 -15.89 4.54 7.52
CA ALA A 13 -14.47 4.58 7.24
C ALA A 13 -13.82 5.42 8.35
N GLN A 14 -13.01 4.78 9.18
CA GLN A 14 -12.26 5.50 10.20
C GLN A 14 -11.07 6.12 9.48
N GLU A 15 -11.02 7.45 9.43
CA GLU A 15 -10.01 8.17 8.66
C GLU A 15 -8.84 8.61 9.55
N CYS A 16 -7.62 8.42 9.05
CA CYS A 16 -6.43 9.08 9.58
C CYS A 16 -6.06 10.28 8.71
N HIS A 17 -5.89 11.44 9.35
CA HIS A 17 -5.44 12.69 8.73
C HIS A 17 -4.08 13.09 9.30
N PHE A 18 -3.15 13.48 8.43
CA PHE A 18 -1.80 13.89 8.84
C PHE A 18 -1.47 15.31 8.36
N PRO A 19 -0.64 16.06 9.11
CA PRO A 19 -0.13 17.34 8.66
C PRO A 19 0.51 17.22 7.27
N ARG A 20 0.20 18.18 6.39
CA ARG A 20 0.68 18.20 4.99
C ARG A 20 0.27 16.99 4.14
N HIS A 21 -0.72 16.20 4.57
CA HIS A 21 -1.21 15.01 3.88
C HIS A 21 -0.12 13.96 3.63
N ASN A 22 0.91 13.88 4.46
CA ASN A 22 1.96 12.87 4.36
C ASN A 22 2.08 12.11 5.68
N PHE A 23 2.01 10.79 5.60
CA PHE A 23 2.45 9.90 6.66
C PHE A 23 3.80 9.30 6.27
N ILE A 24 4.82 9.50 7.10
CA ILE A 24 6.15 8.94 6.86
C ILE A 24 6.33 7.74 7.79
N ALA A 25 6.45 6.54 7.21
CA ALA A 25 6.74 5.32 7.94
C ALA A 25 8.24 5.05 7.91
N THR A 26 8.89 5.12 9.08
CA THR A 26 10.29 4.74 9.28
C THR A 26 10.41 3.39 10.01
N ARG A 27 9.32 2.92 10.63
CA ARG A 27 9.27 1.65 11.39
C ARG A 27 7.90 0.97 11.30
N GLN A 28 7.88 -0.35 11.46
CA GLN A 28 6.65 -1.14 11.44
C GLN A 28 5.64 -0.71 12.52
N SER A 29 6.08 -0.30 13.71
CA SER A 29 5.19 0.12 14.80
C SER A 29 4.31 1.34 14.45
N GLU A 30 4.76 2.20 13.53
CA GLU A 30 4.00 3.36 13.06
C GLU A 30 2.86 2.92 12.12
N LEU A 31 3.10 1.89 11.32
CA LEU A 31 2.09 1.26 10.47
C LEU A 31 1.10 0.41 11.28
N ASP A 32 1.58 -0.24 12.35
CA ASP A 32 0.71 -0.95 13.29
C ASP A 32 -0.29 0.01 13.95
N PHE A 33 0.18 1.21 14.33
CA PHE A 33 -0.69 2.27 14.86
C PHE A 33 -1.75 2.68 13.83
N LEU A 34 -1.39 2.90 12.56
CA LEU A 34 -2.37 3.19 11.51
C LEU A 34 -3.41 2.08 11.37
N SER A 35 -2.94 0.83 11.27
CA SER A 35 -3.78 -0.36 11.04
C SER A 35 -4.76 -0.64 12.19
N GLN A 36 -4.51 -0.09 13.38
CA GLN A 36 -5.41 -0.20 14.53
C GLN A 36 -6.40 0.95 14.63
N ASN A 37 -6.07 2.12 14.06
CA ASN A 37 -6.81 3.36 14.28
C ASN A 37 -7.60 3.84 13.08
N CYS A 38 -7.35 3.34 11.87
CA CYS A 38 -8.10 3.74 10.68
C CYS A 38 -8.21 2.63 9.64
N THR A 39 -9.19 2.79 8.76
CA THR A 39 -9.38 1.98 7.55
C THR A 39 -9.13 2.79 6.29
N THR A 40 -9.04 4.13 6.41
CA THR A 40 -8.72 5.06 5.31
C THR A 40 -7.60 6.01 5.71
N LEU A 41 -6.58 6.12 4.87
CA LEU A 41 -5.52 7.12 4.98
C LEU A 41 -5.81 8.30 4.04
N VAL A 42 -6.03 9.47 4.63
CA VAL A 42 -6.24 10.71 3.88
C VAL A 42 -4.89 11.40 3.64
N GLY A 43 -4.24 11.05 2.53
CA GLY A 43 -2.93 11.56 2.14
C GLY A 43 -2.04 10.50 1.51
N ASN A 44 -0.75 10.81 1.43
CA ASN A 44 0.31 9.95 0.94
C ASN A 44 0.89 9.10 2.06
N LEU A 45 1.30 7.89 1.71
CA LEU A 45 2.17 7.04 2.52
C LEU A 45 3.58 7.10 1.93
N LEU A 46 4.49 7.71 2.67
CA LEU A 46 5.91 7.79 2.34
C LEU A 46 6.67 6.76 3.18
N ILE A 47 7.51 5.96 2.55
CA ILE A 47 8.32 4.97 3.24
C ILE A 47 9.71 5.55 3.41
N GLY A 48 10.09 5.84 4.65
CA GLY A 48 11.37 6.46 4.97
C GLY A 48 12.55 5.62 4.52
N ALA A 49 13.62 6.28 4.09
CA ALA A 49 14.86 5.68 3.62
C ALA A 49 15.51 4.69 4.62
N ASN A 50 15.25 4.85 5.92
CA ASN A 50 15.75 3.99 7.00
C ASN A 50 14.79 2.86 7.41
N PHE A 51 13.66 2.68 6.71
CA PHE A 51 12.76 1.57 6.97
C PHE A 51 13.49 0.25 6.69
N SER A 52 13.33 -0.73 7.58
CA SER A 52 13.97 -2.05 7.48
C SER A 52 13.01 -3.16 7.88
N GLY A 53 13.26 -4.36 7.35
CA GLY A 53 12.41 -5.51 7.60
C GLY A 53 11.11 -5.50 6.76
N PRO A 54 10.09 -6.28 7.16
CA PRO A 54 8.84 -6.34 6.42
C PRO A 54 7.96 -5.11 6.69
N LEU A 55 7.40 -4.52 5.63
CA LEU A 55 6.37 -3.50 5.71
C LEU A 55 5.00 -4.18 5.65
N ARG A 56 4.22 -4.07 6.74
CA ARG A 56 2.87 -4.64 6.83
C ARG A 56 1.87 -3.56 7.19
N LEU A 57 0.77 -3.46 6.43
CA LEU A 57 -0.29 -2.50 6.70
C LEU A 57 -1.67 -3.15 6.47
N PRO A 58 -2.11 -4.02 7.39
CA PRO A 58 -3.46 -4.61 7.34
C PRO A 58 -4.55 -3.58 7.68
N HIS A 59 -5.81 -3.94 7.43
CA HIS A 59 -7.02 -3.16 7.74
C HIS A 59 -7.20 -1.82 7.00
N ILE A 60 -6.14 -1.24 6.43
CA ILE A 60 -6.26 -0.09 5.54
C ILE A 60 -6.82 -0.56 4.20
N THR A 61 -8.02 -0.08 3.88
CA THR A 61 -8.75 -0.41 2.64
C THR A 61 -8.60 0.67 1.57
N ASN A 62 -8.30 1.90 1.98
CA ASN A 62 -8.22 3.04 1.07
C ASN A 62 -7.07 3.98 1.45
N ILE A 63 -6.27 4.37 0.46
CA ILE A 63 -5.28 5.44 0.56
C ILE A 63 -5.60 6.45 -0.54
N THR A 64 -5.93 7.68 -0.17
CA THR A 64 -6.37 8.70 -1.15
C THR A 64 -5.22 9.29 -1.98
N GLY A 65 -4.00 9.26 -1.44
CA GLY A 65 -2.80 9.79 -2.10
C GLY A 65 -1.91 8.72 -2.71
N ASN A 66 -0.61 8.96 -2.69
CA ASN A 66 0.42 8.12 -3.29
C ASN A 66 1.07 7.20 -2.26
N ILE A 67 1.62 6.08 -2.73
CA ILE A 67 2.61 5.28 -1.98
C ILE A 67 3.95 5.48 -2.66
N ARG A 68 4.95 5.98 -1.94
CA ARG A 68 6.31 6.16 -2.46
C ARG A 68 7.33 5.81 -1.39
N ALA A 69 8.42 5.16 -1.81
CA ALA A 69 9.63 5.16 -1.00
C ALA A 69 10.31 6.54 -1.13
N ASP A 70 10.90 7.01 -0.03
CA ASP A 70 11.55 8.31 0.06
C ASP A 70 12.69 8.43 -0.96
N GLU A 71 12.67 9.54 -1.71
CA GLU A 71 13.59 9.87 -2.80
C GLU A 71 14.77 10.73 -2.31
N GLU A 72 14.73 11.25 -1.07
CA GLU A 72 15.70 12.24 -0.58
C GLU A 72 17.13 11.69 -0.46
N ASN A 73 17.30 10.36 -0.42
CA ASN A 73 18.61 9.74 -0.45
C ASN A 73 18.65 8.51 -1.38
N PRO A 74 19.03 8.66 -2.65
CA PRO A 74 19.15 7.55 -3.60
C PRO A 74 20.23 6.52 -3.22
N GLU A 75 21.14 6.84 -2.28
CA GLU A 75 22.10 5.89 -1.72
C GLU A 75 21.54 5.12 -0.51
N ALA A 76 20.45 5.60 0.09
CA ALA A 76 19.78 4.90 1.17
C ALA A 76 18.91 3.78 0.59
N THR A 77 19.54 2.64 0.34
CA THR A 77 18.79 1.42 0.05
C THR A 77 18.05 1.01 1.31
N THR A 78 16.72 1.15 1.30
CA THR A 78 15.88 0.58 2.34
C THR A 78 16.19 -0.92 2.48
N GLU A 79 16.42 -1.37 3.71
CA GLU A 79 16.66 -2.79 4.04
C GLU A 79 15.33 -3.56 4.18
N MET A 80 14.34 -3.16 3.37
CA MET A 80 13.01 -3.71 3.39
C MET A 80 12.96 -5.02 2.61
N SER A 81 12.37 -6.04 3.19
CA SER A 81 12.30 -7.39 2.61
C SER A 81 10.99 -7.64 1.86
N SER A 82 9.89 -7.08 2.34
CA SER A 82 8.54 -7.25 1.79
C SER A 82 7.65 -6.04 1.99
N ILE A 83 6.63 -5.91 1.14
CA ILE A 83 5.54 -4.94 1.27
C ILE A 83 4.23 -5.71 1.20
N GLU A 84 3.44 -5.66 2.27
CA GLU A 84 2.18 -6.40 2.41
C GLU A 84 1.07 -5.44 2.85
N MET A 85 0.09 -5.20 1.97
CA MET A 85 -1.12 -4.44 2.26
C MET A 85 -2.35 -5.29 1.91
N PRO A 86 -2.64 -6.32 2.72
CA PRO A 86 -3.56 -7.40 2.33
C PRO A 86 -5.00 -6.93 2.12
N ASP A 87 -5.40 -5.83 2.78
CA ASP A 87 -6.75 -5.29 2.75
C ASP A 87 -6.93 -4.07 1.86
N LEU A 88 -5.85 -3.56 1.25
CA LEU A 88 -5.91 -2.37 0.41
C LEU A 88 -6.72 -2.66 -0.85
N GLU A 89 -7.79 -1.90 -1.07
CA GLU A 89 -8.67 -2.03 -2.23
C GLU A 89 -8.48 -0.85 -3.21
N TYR A 90 -8.26 0.35 -2.69
CA TYR A 90 -8.19 1.57 -3.49
C TYR A 90 -6.96 2.41 -3.13
N LEU A 91 -6.21 2.77 -4.17
CA LEU A 91 -5.15 3.77 -4.10
C LEU A 91 -5.51 4.92 -5.04
N GLY A 92 -5.87 6.08 -4.49
CA GLY A 92 -6.25 7.24 -5.30
C GLY A 92 -5.11 7.77 -6.18
N GLY A 93 -3.87 7.67 -5.69
CA GLY A 93 -2.67 8.13 -6.39
C GLY A 93 -1.87 7.04 -7.07
N SER A 94 -0.57 7.32 -7.20
CA SER A 94 0.43 6.45 -7.81
C SER A 94 1.13 5.60 -6.75
N MET A 95 1.58 4.42 -7.16
CA MET A 95 2.51 3.58 -6.40
C MET A 95 3.86 3.57 -7.11
N SER A 96 4.90 4.07 -6.45
CA SER A 96 6.27 4.03 -6.93
C SER A 96 7.16 3.30 -5.93
N LEU A 97 7.64 2.13 -6.32
CA LEU A 97 8.53 1.29 -5.52
C LEU A 97 9.89 1.10 -6.22
N VAL A 98 10.29 2.07 -7.05
CA VAL A 98 11.56 2.02 -7.79
C VAL A 98 12.78 2.09 -6.86
N GLU A 99 12.65 2.81 -5.73
CA GLU A 99 13.70 2.98 -4.72
C GLU A 99 13.73 1.82 -3.69
N THR A 100 13.07 0.70 -3.97
CA THR A 100 13.06 -0.48 -3.09
C THR A 100 13.61 -1.75 -3.76
N PRO A 101 14.78 -1.72 -4.42
CA PRO A 101 15.24 -2.82 -5.29
C PRO A 101 15.56 -4.13 -4.56
N ARG A 102 15.56 -4.14 -3.23
CA ARG A 102 15.76 -5.35 -2.41
C ARG A 102 14.46 -6.05 -2.03
N VAL A 103 13.31 -5.42 -2.24
CA VAL A 103 12.00 -6.00 -1.92
C VAL A 103 11.71 -7.15 -2.89
N ARG A 104 11.59 -8.36 -2.34
CA ARG A 104 11.32 -9.58 -3.12
C ARG A 104 9.86 -9.99 -3.12
N ASN A 105 9.06 -9.45 -2.21
CA ASN A 105 7.65 -9.77 -2.09
C ASN A 105 6.82 -8.50 -1.98
N VAL A 106 5.93 -8.28 -2.95
CA VAL A 106 4.94 -7.20 -2.95
C VAL A 106 3.57 -7.84 -3.04
N SER A 107 2.74 -7.70 -2.01
CA SER A 107 1.43 -8.35 -1.93
C SER A 107 0.35 -7.35 -1.55
N MET A 108 -0.56 -7.10 -2.50
CA MET A 108 -1.78 -6.32 -2.33
C MET A 108 -2.92 -7.04 -3.07
N PRO A 109 -3.28 -8.27 -2.64
CA PRO A 109 -4.18 -9.17 -3.37
C PRO A 109 -5.58 -8.60 -3.59
N ARG A 110 -6.01 -7.65 -2.74
CA ARG A 110 -7.32 -7.00 -2.81
C ARG A 110 -7.31 -5.68 -3.57
N LEU A 111 -6.16 -5.19 -4.04
CA LEU A 111 -6.06 -3.91 -4.73
C LEU A 111 -6.84 -3.97 -6.03
N VAL A 112 -7.88 -3.16 -6.15
CA VAL A 112 -8.78 -3.12 -7.32
C VAL A 112 -8.37 -2.04 -8.29
N SER A 113 -7.95 -0.88 -7.77
CA SER A 113 -7.72 0.32 -8.57
C SER A 113 -6.56 1.15 -8.05
N LEU A 114 -5.75 1.64 -8.98
CA LEU A 114 -4.80 2.74 -8.73
C LEU A 114 -4.60 3.64 -9.95
N THR A 115 -4.00 4.81 -9.75
CA THR A 115 -3.71 5.72 -10.86
C THR A 115 -2.54 5.21 -11.71
N SER A 116 -1.40 4.91 -11.10
CA SER A 116 -0.24 4.37 -11.82
C SER A 116 0.67 3.51 -10.98
N LEU A 117 1.34 2.55 -11.62
CA LEU A 117 2.22 1.57 -10.98
C LEU A 117 3.62 1.61 -11.58
N SER A 118 4.63 1.86 -10.76
CA SER A 118 6.05 1.81 -11.11
C SER A 118 6.81 0.89 -10.16
N LEU A 119 7.41 -0.16 -10.72
CA LEU A 119 8.14 -1.21 -9.99
C LEU A 119 9.52 -1.41 -10.63
N ALA A 120 10.55 -1.60 -9.80
CA ALA A 120 11.91 -1.95 -10.23
C ALA A 120 12.45 -3.19 -9.49
N GLN A 121 11.56 -4.13 -9.14
CA GLN A 121 11.94 -5.26 -8.32
C GLN A 121 12.69 -6.33 -9.12
N PRO A 122 13.55 -7.14 -8.47
CA PRO A 122 14.28 -8.23 -9.12
C PRO A 122 13.36 -9.19 -9.88
N GLU A 123 13.85 -9.80 -10.95
CA GLU A 123 13.07 -10.69 -11.83
C GLU A 123 12.45 -11.89 -11.09
N ASP A 124 13.10 -12.37 -10.04
CA ASP A 124 12.63 -13.48 -9.18
C ASP A 124 11.71 -13.02 -8.04
N SER A 125 11.24 -11.76 -8.07
CA SER A 125 10.31 -11.23 -7.07
C SER A 125 8.90 -11.75 -7.28
N VAL A 126 8.21 -11.96 -6.17
CA VAL A 126 6.79 -12.29 -6.15
C VAL A 126 5.99 -11.00 -6.03
N VAL A 127 5.14 -10.74 -7.03
CA VAL A 127 4.27 -9.56 -7.07
C VAL A 127 2.83 -10.02 -7.22
N ASP A 128 2.02 -9.77 -6.20
CA ASP A 128 0.60 -10.14 -6.14
C ASP A 128 -0.29 -8.88 -6.14
N PHE A 129 -0.88 -8.62 -7.30
CA PHE A 129 -1.96 -7.65 -7.51
C PHE A 129 -3.17 -8.37 -8.15
N SER A 130 -3.50 -9.56 -7.65
CA SER A 130 -4.45 -10.47 -8.30
C SER A 130 -5.86 -9.92 -8.51
N SER A 131 -6.31 -8.94 -7.72
CA SER A 131 -7.60 -8.27 -7.90
C SER A 131 -7.55 -6.99 -8.75
N LEU A 132 -6.37 -6.60 -9.25
CA LEU A 132 -6.17 -5.32 -9.92
C LEU A 132 -6.87 -5.31 -11.28
N ARG A 133 -7.79 -4.36 -11.45
CA ARG A 133 -8.61 -4.21 -12.66
C ARG A 133 -8.41 -2.87 -13.34
N ASN A 134 -8.16 -1.81 -12.57
CA ASN A 134 -8.10 -0.45 -13.06
C ASN A 134 -6.72 0.16 -12.78
N VAL A 135 -5.97 0.43 -13.86
CA VAL A 135 -4.77 1.27 -13.82
C VAL A 135 -4.96 2.37 -14.84
N ASN A 136 -5.08 3.62 -14.38
CA ASN A 136 -5.33 4.74 -15.29
C ASN A 136 -4.14 4.99 -16.22
N TYR A 137 -2.91 4.84 -15.72
CA TYR A 137 -1.66 4.97 -16.47
C TYR A 137 -0.66 3.89 -16.01
N SER A 138 -0.24 2.98 -16.90
CA SER A 138 0.79 1.98 -16.59
C SER A 138 2.06 2.27 -17.39
N MET A 139 3.20 2.37 -16.69
CA MET A 139 4.53 2.24 -17.29
C MET A 139 5.22 1.09 -16.56
N SER A 140 5.13 -0.13 -17.09
CA SER A 140 5.72 -1.30 -16.46
C SER A 140 6.69 -2.00 -17.41
N SER A 141 7.93 -2.18 -16.96
CA SER A 141 8.95 -3.06 -17.59
C SER A 141 8.85 -4.51 -17.12
N ILE A 142 7.90 -4.82 -16.23
CA ILE A 142 7.71 -6.15 -15.63
C ILE A 142 6.28 -6.62 -15.93
N LYS A 143 6.13 -7.90 -16.32
CA LYS A 143 4.83 -8.56 -16.48
C LYS A 143 4.13 -8.63 -15.11
N VAL A 144 3.26 -7.66 -14.84
CA VAL A 144 2.27 -7.80 -13.78
C VAL A 144 1.41 -9.01 -14.15
N LEU A 145 1.41 -10.05 -13.31
CA LEU A 145 0.55 -11.22 -13.50
C LEU A 145 -0.90 -10.83 -13.18
N THR A 146 -1.54 -10.10 -14.09
CA THR A 146 -2.99 -9.97 -14.09
C THR A 146 -3.57 -11.29 -14.59
N ARG A 147 -4.47 -11.90 -13.81
CA ARG A 147 -5.23 -13.04 -14.32
C ARG A 147 -6.14 -12.56 -15.46
N PRO A 148 -6.33 -13.36 -16.53
CA PRO A 148 -7.18 -13.01 -17.67
C PRO A 148 -8.65 -12.84 -17.28
#